data_AF-X0ZF15-F1
#
_entry.id   AF-X0ZF15-F1
#
_cell.length_a   1.000
_cell.length_b   1.000
_cell.length_c   1.000
_cell.angle_alpha   90.00
_cell.angle_beta   90.00
_cell.angle_gamma   90.00
#
_symmetry.space_group_name_H-M   'P 1'
#
loop_
_entity.id
_entity.type
_entity.pdbx_description
1 polymer ?
#
loop_
_entity_poly.entity_id
_entity_poly.type
_entity_poly.pdbx_seq_one_letter_code
_entity_poly.pdbx_strand_id
1 'polypeptide(L)'
;MVIKTNITEMFGIKHPIISAPMGPFYTKDLAVAVSEAGGLGVLSNTGLISEYEAGRNPVDIMKDNMKYVVEHTDKPFGFNILASRIAPSASALAKDIPKFIMENPKIRDQCIYAVTSAGSSKLLPASKTFQNLREVSNIKHFHVAPALWLADKCVASGVDGLVITGNEGGGHQSYERVTSLVLLQQVTQKYPDIP
;
A
#
# COMPACT_ATOMS: atom_id res chain seq x y z
N MET A 1 -16.55 18.55 -10.50
CA MET A 1 -16.95 17.29 -11.16
C MET A 1 -16.24 16.15 -10.44
N VAL A 2 -16.93 15.05 -10.13
CA VAL A 2 -16.33 13.87 -9.46
C VAL A 2 -16.20 12.76 -10.51
N ILE A 3 -15.01 12.16 -10.63
CA ILE A 3 -14.74 11.07 -11.59
C ILE A 3 -14.99 9.74 -10.87
N LYS A 4 -15.98 8.97 -11.35
CA LYS A 4 -16.31 7.65 -10.82
C LYS A 4 -15.51 6.58 -11.57
N THR A 5 -14.77 5.75 -10.84
CA THR A 5 -13.96 4.64 -11.36
C THR A 5 -14.04 3.42 -10.44
N ASN A 6 -13.51 2.28 -10.89
CA ASN A 6 -13.37 1.07 -10.07
C ASN A 6 -12.61 1.35 -8.75
N ILE A 7 -11.64 2.28 -8.75
CA ILE A 7 -10.89 2.68 -7.55
C ILE A 7 -11.79 3.43 -6.56
N THR A 8 -12.62 4.36 -7.04
CA THR A 8 -13.55 5.08 -6.13
C THR A 8 -14.59 4.15 -5.51
N GLU A 9 -15.09 3.17 -6.28
CA GLU A 9 -16.08 2.20 -5.79
C GLU A 9 -15.44 1.18 -4.84
N MET A 10 -14.26 0.65 -5.21
CA MET A 10 -13.51 -0.33 -4.41
C MET A 10 -13.18 0.19 -3.02
N PHE A 11 -12.79 1.46 -2.91
CA PHE A 11 -12.33 2.05 -1.65
C PHE A 11 -13.33 3.00 -0.99
N GLY A 12 -14.49 3.26 -1.61
CA GLY A 12 -15.46 4.20 -1.08
C GLY A 12 -14.94 5.63 -0.96
N ILE A 13 -14.02 6.04 -1.85
CA ILE A 13 -13.40 7.37 -1.86
C ILE A 13 -14.02 8.27 -2.94
N LYS A 14 -13.93 9.59 -2.75
CA LYS A 14 -14.52 10.59 -3.65
C LYS A 14 -13.69 10.77 -4.92
N HIS A 15 -12.37 10.79 -4.79
CA HIS A 15 -11.45 11.05 -5.89
C HIS A 15 -10.58 9.81 -6.11
N PRO A 16 -10.33 9.36 -7.36
CA PRO A 16 -9.45 8.23 -7.66
C PRO A 16 -7.97 8.64 -7.51
N ILE A 17 -7.64 9.21 -6.35
CA ILE A 17 -6.32 9.76 -6.02
C ILE A 17 -5.87 9.08 -4.74
N ILE A 18 -4.74 8.37 -4.84
CA ILE A 18 -4.10 7.67 -3.73
C ILE A 18 -2.75 8.34 -3.51
N SER A 19 -2.44 8.75 -2.29
CA SER A 19 -1.11 9.29 -1.99
C SER A 19 -0.09 8.17 -1.98
N ALA A 20 1.02 8.33 -2.71
CA ALA A 20 2.10 7.36 -2.63
C ALA A 20 2.69 7.29 -1.20
N PRO A 21 3.07 6.10 -0.71
CA PRO A 21 3.80 5.96 0.55
C PRO A 21 5.25 6.43 0.36
N MET A 22 5.48 7.72 0.56
CA MET A 22 6.77 8.39 0.26
C MET A 22 7.79 8.22 1.38
N GLY A 23 8.48 7.08 1.42
CA GLY A 23 9.71 6.95 2.20
C GLY A 23 10.84 7.88 1.76
N PRO A 24 11.72 8.34 2.66
CA PRO A 24 11.78 8.07 4.10
C PRO A 24 10.92 9.04 4.95
N PHE A 25 9.94 9.72 4.35
CA PHE A 25 9.15 10.73 5.05
C PHE A 25 8.05 10.09 5.92
N TYR A 26 7.75 10.75 7.03
CA TYR A 26 6.56 10.43 7.83
C TYR A 26 5.33 10.92 7.10
N THR A 27 4.43 10.00 6.74
CA THR A 27 3.25 10.33 5.92
C THR A 27 1.95 10.36 6.72
N LYS A 28 1.97 10.30 8.06
CA LYS A 28 0.74 10.25 8.86
C LYS A 28 -0.15 11.48 8.67
N ASP A 29 0.42 12.68 8.74
CA ASP A 29 -0.33 13.94 8.57
C ASP A 29 -0.80 14.10 7.12
N LEU A 30 0.04 13.69 6.17
CA LEU A 30 -0.32 13.65 4.75
C LEU A 30 -1.46 12.65 4.48
N ALA A 31 -1.42 11.47 5.11
CA ALA A 31 -2.45 10.46 4.94
C ALA A 31 -3.80 10.98 5.45
N VAL A 32 -3.82 11.60 6.64
CA VAL A 32 -5.02 12.26 7.17
C VAL A 32 -5.52 13.33 6.20
N ALA A 33 -4.65 14.24 5.76
CA ALA A 33 -5.03 15.33 4.86
C ALA A 33 -5.61 14.83 3.52
N VAL A 34 -5.01 13.78 2.93
CA VAL A 34 -5.48 13.21 1.66
C VAL A 34 -6.81 12.47 1.83
N SER A 35 -6.96 11.71 2.92
CA SER A 35 -8.21 11.02 3.23
C SER A 35 -9.36 12.02 3.48
N GLU A 36 -9.12 13.10 4.23
CA GLU A 36 -10.09 14.18 4.45
C GLU A 36 -10.44 14.94 3.16
N ALA A 37 -9.48 15.12 2.25
CA ALA A 37 -9.73 15.70 0.92
C ALA A 37 -10.56 14.78 0.01
N GLY A 38 -10.83 13.53 0.42
CA GLY A 38 -11.63 12.55 -0.30
C GLY A 38 -10.84 11.64 -1.23
N GLY A 39 -9.50 11.65 -1.15
CA GLY A 39 -8.65 10.61 -1.72
C GLY A 39 -8.40 9.47 -0.74
N LEU A 40 -7.37 8.66 -0.99
CA LEU A 40 -6.91 7.61 -0.08
C LEU A 40 -5.50 7.92 0.42
N GLY A 41 -5.39 8.29 1.70
CA GLY A 41 -4.12 8.49 2.38
C GLY A 41 -3.40 7.17 2.68
N VAL A 42 -2.07 7.14 2.53
CA VAL A 42 -1.28 5.92 2.74
C VAL A 42 -0.09 6.16 3.68
N LEU A 43 -0.05 5.37 4.76
CA LEU A 43 1.06 5.34 5.70
C LEU A 43 2.28 4.63 5.10
N SER A 44 3.44 5.29 5.16
CA SER A 44 4.72 4.73 4.70
C SER A 44 5.42 3.96 5.81
N ASN A 45 6.02 2.80 5.49
CA ASN A 45 6.91 2.10 6.42
C ASN A 45 8.39 2.50 6.27
N THR A 46 8.74 3.30 5.26
CA THR A 46 10.15 3.56 4.92
C THR A 46 10.75 4.71 5.73
N GLY A 47 9.92 5.57 6.34
CA GLY A 47 10.37 6.49 7.40
C GLY A 47 10.83 5.77 8.68
N LEU A 48 10.49 4.49 8.83
CA LEU A 48 10.85 3.66 9.97
C LEU A 48 12.31 3.20 9.94
N ILE A 49 13.02 3.34 8.81
CA ILE A 49 14.43 2.92 8.73
C ILE A 49 15.29 3.81 9.64
N SER A 50 15.07 5.13 9.61
CA SER A 50 15.76 6.06 10.51
C SER A 50 15.43 5.83 11.99
N GLU A 51 14.19 5.43 12.29
CA GLU A 51 13.78 5.09 13.65
C GLU A 51 14.27 3.71 14.10
N TYR A 52 14.40 2.77 13.17
CA TYR A 52 15.02 1.46 13.38
C TYR A 52 16.51 1.61 13.71
N GLU A 53 17.21 2.50 12.98
CA GLU A 53 18.57 2.90 13.32
C GLU A 53 18.66 3.59 14.69
N ALA A 54 17.59 4.31 15.09
CA ALA A 54 17.43 4.88 16.42
C ALA A 54 16.90 3.88 17.49
N GLY A 55 16.82 2.58 17.17
CA GLY A 55 16.44 1.50 18.11
C GLY A 55 14.94 1.31 18.35
N ARG A 56 14.06 2.00 17.62
CA ARG A 56 12.61 1.81 17.72
C ARG A 56 12.12 0.71 16.79
N ASN A 57 11.12 -0.05 17.26
CA ASN A 57 10.53 -1.15 16.51
C ASN A 57 9.58 -0.62 15.39
N PRO A 58 9.84 -0.91 14.11
CA PRO A 58 9.00 -0.49 12.99
C PRO A 58 7.53 -0.92 13.12
N VAL A 59 7.27 -2.07 13.73
CA VAL A 59 5.90 -2.53 13.95
C VAL A 59 5.16 -1.57 14.89
N ASP A 60 5.78 -1.16 15.99
CA ASP A 60 5.13 -0.33 16.99
C ASP A 60 4.89 1.09 16.47
N ILE A 61 5.85 1.63 15.69
CA ILE A 61 5.67 2.94 15.05
C ILE A 61 4.53 2.92 14.03
N MET A 62 4.42 1.85 13.23
CA MET A 62 3.30 1.72 12.29
C MET A 62 1.96 1.62 13.03
N LYS A 63 1.90 0.89 14.15
CA LYS A 63 0.70 0.85 15.00
C LYS A 63 0.33 2.23 15.53
N ASP A 64 1.30 3.00 16.00
CA ASP A 64 1.07 4.34 16.53
C ASP A 64 0.62 5.33 15.43
N ASN A 65 1.17 5.20 14.22
CA ASN A 65 0.69 5.96 13.07
C ASN A 65 -0.74 5.58 12.68
N MET A 66 -1.12 4.30 12.73
CA MET A 66 -2.50 3.87 12.47
C MET A 66 -3.48 4.41 13.52
N LYS A 67 -3.10 4.39 14.81
CA LYS A 67 -3.89 5.01 15.89
C LYS A 67 -4.07 6.51 15.65
N TYR A 68 -2.98 7.20 15.31
CA TYR A 68 -3.01 8.62 14.99
C TYR A 68 -4.00 8.92 13.85
N VAL A 69 -3.95 8.17 12.75
CA VAL A 69 -4.89 8.38 11.63
C VAL A 69 -6.34 8.24 12.09
N VAL A 70 -6.69 7.15 12.79
CA VAL A 70 -8.09 6.93 13.22
C VAL A 70 -8.54 7.87 14.34
N GLU A 71 -7.64 8.56 15.02
CA GLU A 71 -7.96 9.64 15.97
C GLU A 71 -8.26 10.97 15.27
N HIS A 72 -7.78 11.17 14.04
CA HIS A 72 -7.84 12.45 13.33
C HIS A 72 -8.70 12.43 12.05
N THR A 73 -9.18 11.26 11.63
CA THR A 73 -10.14 11.11 10.52
C THR A 73 -11.04 9.89 10.72
N ASP A 74 -12.25 9.96 10.16
CA ASP A 74 -13.14 8.80 10.01
C ASP A 74 -13.17 8.25 8.57
N LYS A 75 -12.26 8.75 7.71
CA LYS A 75 -12.17 8.36 6.30
C LYS A 75 -11.23 7.18 6.12
N PRO A 76 -11.39 6.40 5.03
CA PRO A 76 -10.51 5.28 4.76
C PRO A 76 -9.06 5.69 4.54
N PHE A 77 -8.15 4.79 4.88
CA PHE A 77 -6.72 4.94 4.66
C PHE A 77 -6.08 3.60 4.32
N GLY A 78 -4.78 3.62 4.01
CA GLY A 78 -3.98 2.43 3.82
C GLY A 78 -2.59 2.52 4.41
N PHE A 79 -1.82 1.45 4.23
CA PHE A 79 -0.42 1.38 4.64
C PHE A 79 0.44 0.68 3.61
N ASN A 80 1.74 0.91 3.72
CA ASN A 80 2.76 0.29 2.89
C ASN A 80 3.65 -0.68 3.67
N ILE A 81 4.12 -1.73 2.99
CA ILE A 81 5.28 -2.51 3.43
C ILE A 81 6.29 -2.59 2.27
N LEU A 82 7.47 -2.02 2.47
CA LEU A 82 8.67 -2.32 1.69
C LEU A 82 9.00 -3.81 1.79
N ALA A 83 8.73 -4.58 0.74
CA ALA A 83 8.86 -6.04 0.72
C ALA A 83 10.25 -6.51 0.24
N SER A 84 11.24 -5.62 0.30
CA SER A 84 12.63 -5.90 -0.06
C SER A 84 13.26 -6.90 0.93
N ARG A 85 14.09 -7.82 0.43
CA ARG A 85 14.79 -8.80 1.28
C ARG A 85 15.79 -8.17 2.24
N ILE A 86 16.28 -6.97 1.90
CA ILE A 86 17.19 -6.20 2.77
C ILE A 86 16.44 -5.36 3.81
N ALA A 87 15.11 -5.36 3.80
CA ALA A 87 14.30 -4.68 4.81
C ALA A 87 14.05 -5.64 5.99
N PRO A 88 14.78 -5.52 7.11
CA PRO A 88 14.75 -6.52 8.20
C PRO A 88 13.37 -6.64 8.85
N SER A 89 12.56 -5.57 8.82
CA SER A 89 11.24 -5.51 9.44
C SER A 89 10.09 -5.99 8.54
N ALA A 90 10.33 -6.31 7.26
CA ALA A 90 9.25 -6.63 6.31
C ALA A 90 8.40 -7.83 6.75
N SER A 91 9.05 -8.90 7.22
CA SER A 91 8.36 -10.10 7.71
C SER A 91 7.57 -9.84 8.99
N ALA A 92 8.15 -9.08 9.94
CA ALA A 92 7.48 -8.69 11.17
C ALA A 92 6.25 -7.81 10.88
N LEU A 93 6.38 -6.81 10.00
CA LEU A 93 5.26 -5.96 9.58
C LEU A 93 4.15 -6.79 8.92
N ALA A 94 4.50 -7.69 7.99
CA ALA A 94 3.54 -8.54 7.29
C ALA A 94 2.80 -9.52 8.21
N LYS A 95 3.37 -9.84 9.37
CA LYS A 95 2.76 -10.68 10.38
C LYS A 95 1.93 -9.88 11.39
N ASP A 96 2.53 -8.86 11.99
CA ASP A 96 2.02 -8.23 13.20
C ASP A 96 1.07 -7.06 12.90
N ILE A 97 1.21 -6.38 11.75
CA ILE A 97 0.27 -5.32 11.36
C ILE A 97 -1.11 -5.88 11.03
N PRO A 98 -1.27 -6.96 10.24
CA PRO A 98 -2.59 -7.54 10.02
C PRO A 98 -3.26 -8.02 11.30
N LYS A 99 -2.48 -8.58 12.24
CA LYS A 99 -2.97 -8.96 13.56
C LYS A 99 -3.51 -7.76 14.33
N PHE A 100 -2.73 -6.67 14.37
CA PHE A 100 -3.15 -5.45 15.05
C PHE A 100 -4.41 -4.83 14.43
N ILE A 101 -4.52 -4.82 13.10
CA ILE A 101 -5.72 -4.36 12.39
C ILE A 101 -6.93 -5.20 12.82
N MET A 102 -6.82 -6.54 12.86
CA MET A 102 -7.93 -7.40 13.30
C MET A 102 -8.38 -7.14 14.75
N GLU A 103 -7.45 -6.83 15.64
CA GLU A 103 -7.71 -6.60 17.07
C GLU A 103 -8.36 -5.23 17.35
N ASN A 104 -8.31 -4.30 16.41
CA ASN A 104 -8.88 -2.96 16.56
C ASN A 104 -9.99 -2.70 15.53
N PRO A 105 -11.28 -2.75 15.93
CA PRO A 105 -12.40 -2.60 15.00
C PRO A 105 -12.39 -1.29 14.20
N LYS A 106 -12.03 -0.16 14.82
CA LYS A 106 -11.99 1.14 14.12
C LYS A 106 -10.93 1.13 13.02
N ILE A 107 -9.73 0.61 13.32
CA ILE A 107 -8.66 0.47 12.33
C ILE A 107 -9.06 -0.54 11.25
N ARG A 108 -9.64 -1.69 11.61
CA ARG A 108 -10.11 -2.70 10.65
C ARG A 108 -11.08 -2.14 9.63
N ASP A 109 -12.02 -1.31 10.08
CA ASP A 109 -13.08 -0.78 9.22
C ASP A 109 -12.57 0.37 8.32
N GLN A 110 -11.55 1.12 8.75
CA GLN A 110 -10.96 2.24 7.98
C GLN A 110 -9.71 1.86 7.15
N CYS A 111 -8.92 0.89 7.59
CA CYS A 111 -7.69 0.45 6.94
C CYS A 111 -8.00 -0.55 5.83
N ILE A 112 -8.39 -0.05 4.66
CA ILE A 112 -8.92 -0.85 3.55
C ILE A 112 -7.89 -1.10 2.44
N TYR A 113 -6.68 -0.57 2.57
CA TYR A 113 -5.65 -0.68 1.53
C TYR A 113 -4.28 -1.05 2.11
N ALA A 114 -3.69 -2.10 1.55
CA ALA A 114 -2.31 -2.49 1.79
C ALA A 114 -1.55 -2.45 0.47
N VAL A 115 -0.44 -1.71 0.41
CA VAL A 115 0.44 -1.69 -0.76
C VAL A 115 1.81 -2.24 -0.42
N THR A 116 2.31 -3.20 -1.18
CA THR A 116 3.71 -3.60 -1.06
C THR A 116 4.53 -3.08 -2.23
N SER A 117 5.78 -2.74 -1.96
CA SER A 117 6.67 -2.10 -2.93
C SER A 117 8.08 -2.63 -2.75
N ALA A 118 8.82 -2.74 -3.85
CA ALA A 118 10.13 -3.40 -3.91
C ALA A 118 10.12 -4.85 -3.40
N GLY A 119 10.95 -5.71 -3.97
CA GLY A 119 10.97 -7.12 -3.58
C GLY A 119 9.74 -7.89 -4.04
N SER A 120 9.16 -8.74 -3.17
CA SER A 120 8.19 -9.75 -3.60
C SER A 120 6.75 -9.40 -3.27
N SER A 121 5.89 -9.43 -4.29
CA SER A 121 4.42 -9.40 -4.19
C SER A 121 3.82 -10.53 -3.34
N LYS A 122 4.57 -11.61 -3.08
CA LYS A 122 4.09 -12.76 -2.30
C LYS A 122 4.10 -12.52 -0.78
N LEU A 123 4.76 -11.46 -0.29
CA LEU A 123 4.97 -11.24 1.15
C LEU A 123 3.66 -11.25 1.94
N LEU A 124 2.67 -10.44 1.53
CA LEU A 124 1.37 -10.38 2.21
C LEU A 124 0.49 -11.59 1.89
N PRO A 125 0.30 -12.03 0.63
CA PRO A 125 -0.48 -13.23 0.33
C PRO A 125 0.00 -14.51 1.03
N ALA A 126 1.31 -14.63 1.29
CA ALA A 126 1.87 -15.76 2.04
C ALA A 126 1.74 -15.64 3.57
N SER A 127 1.36 -14.47 4.09
CA SER A 127 1.19 -14.24 5.53
C SER A 127 -0.15 -14.79 6.00
N LYS A 128 -0.13 -15.78 6.90
CA LYS A 128 -1.35 -16.34 7.50
C LYS A 128 -2.19 -15.28 8.22
N THR A 129 -1.56 -14.32 8.89
CA THR A 129 -2.31 -13.24 9.57
C THR A 129 -2.95 -12.27 8.59
N PHE A 130 -2.33 -12.03 7.43
CA PHE A 130 -2.96 -11.25 6.37
C PHE A 130 -4.13 -11.99 5.72
N GLN A 131 -4.00 -13.31 5.50
CA GLN A 131 -5.12 -14.14 5.03
C GLN A 131 -6.31 -14.06 6.00
N ASN A 132 -6.09 -14.27 7.30
CA ASN A 132 -7.13 -14.13 8.31
C ASN A 132 -7.75 -12.72 8.32
N LEU A 133 -6.95 -11.66 8.15
CA LEU A 133 -7.47 -10.29 8.08
C LEU A 133 -8.42 -10.11 6.90
N ARG A 134 -8.12 -10.68 5.74
CA ARG A 134 -8.99 -10.59 4.54
C ARG A 134 -10.32 -11.31 4.72
N GLU A 135 -10.41 -12.31 5.60
CA GLU A 135 -11.68 -13.00 5.90
C GLU A 135 -12.64 -12.13 6.70
N VAL A 136 -12.12 -11.14 7.46
CA VAL A 136 -12.90 -10.32 8.40
C VAL A 136 -12.89 -8.83 8.06
N SER A 137 -12.34 -8.44 6.92
CA SER A 137 -12.24 -7.03 6.49
C SER A 137 -12.30 -6.90 4.97
N ASN A 138 -12.52 -5.67 4.50
CA ASN A 138 -12.54 -5.35 3.08
C ASN A 138 -11.16 -4.95 2.52
N ILE A 139 -10.07 -5.27 3.23
CA ILE A 139 -8.74 -4.82 2.84
C ILE A 139 -8.32 -5.38 1.48
N LYS A 140 -7.78 -4.51 0.62
CA LYS A 140 -7.23 -4.87 -0.69
C LYS A 140 -5.72 -4.76 -0.71
N HIS A 141 -5.08 -5.73 -1.35
CA HIS A 141 -3.63 -5.77 -1.52
C HIS A 141 -3.22 -5.34 -2.92
N PHE A 142 -2.46 -4.27 -3.03
CA PHE A 142 -1.83 -3.85 -4.28
C PHE A 142 -0.31 -4.04 -4.21
N HIS A 143 0.34 -4.22 -5.37
CA HIS A 143 1.80 -4.23 -5.46
C HIS A 143 2.32 -3.29 -6.55
N VAL A 144 3.45 -2.65 -6.28
CA VAL A 144 4.14 -1.79 -7.25
C VAL A 144 4.83 -2.64 -8.31
N ALA A 145 4.46 -2.45 -9.58
CA ALA A 145 5.01 -3.16 -10.73
C ALA A 145 5.62 -2.17 -11.75
N PRO A 146 6.94 -1.99 -11.76
CA PRO A 146 7.62 -1.03 -12.64
C PRO A 146 8.08 -1.63 -13.98
N ALA A 147 7.57 -2.81 -14.35
CA ALA A 147 7.82 -3.50 -15.62
C ALA A 147 6.71 -4.53 -15.89
N LEU A 148 6.45 -4.85 -17.17
CA LEU A 148 5.38 -5.78 -17.53
C LEU A 148 5.57 -7.18 -16.92
N TRP A 149 6.78 -7.72 -16.94
CA TRP A 149 7.06 -9.04 -16.35
C TRP A 149 6.95 -9.03 -14.82
N LEU A 150 7.08 -7.88 -14.17
CA LEU A 150 6.82 -7.73 -12.74
C LEU A 150 5.32 -7.67 -12.47
N ALA A 151 4.53 -7.03 -13.33
CA ALA A 151 3.07 -7.09 -13.27
C ALA A 151 2.59 -8.55 -13.35
N ASP A 152 3.13 -9.36 -14.28
CA ASP A 152 2.82 -10.79 -14.38
C ASP A 152 3.02 -11.53 -13.03
N LYS A 153 4.13 -11.25 -12.33
CA LYS A 153 4.41 -11.84 -11.01
C LYS A 153 3.44 -11.37 -9.94
N CYS A 154 3.01 -10.11 -9.98
CA CYS A 154 2.02 -9.55 -9.06
C CYS A 154 0.68 -10.24 -9.25
N VAL A 155 0.19 -10.33 -10.49
CA VAL A 155 -1.06 -11.02 -10.83
C VAL A 155 -1.01 -12.49 -10.41
N ALA A 156 0.08 -13.19 -10.72
CA ALA A 156 0.27 -14.58 -10.29
C ALA A 156 0.35 -14.76 -8.76
N SER A 157 0.57 -13.69 -8.00
CA SER A 157 0.57 -13.70 -6.52
C SER A 157 -0.83 -13.43 -5.93
N GLY A 158 -1.83 -13.13 -6.75
CA GLY A 158 -3.20 -12.88 -6.30
C GLY A 158 -3.41 -11.50 -5.67
N VAL A 159 -2.69 -10.47 -6.12
CA VAL A 159 -2.96 -9.08 -5.73
C VAL A 159 -4.36 -8.65 -6.22
N ASP A 160 -5.01 -7.76 -5.47
CA ASP A 160 -6.30 -7.17 -5.84
C ASP A 160 -6.15 -6.03 -6.88
N GLY A 161 -4.95 -5.49 -7.06
CA GLY A 161 -4.64 -4.47 -8.06
C GLY A 161 -3.15 -4.14 -8.18
N LEU A 162 -2.81 -3.27 -9.13
CA LEU A 162 -1.43 -2.94 -9.49
C LEU A 162 -1.15 -1.45 -9.32
N VAL A 163 0.06 -1.13 -8.84
CA VAL A 163 0.59 0.24 -8.90
C VAL A 163 1.67 0.28 -9.98
N ILE A 164 1.31 0.79 -11.14
CA ILE A 164 2.24 0.89 -12.27
C ILE A 164 3.03 2.18 -12.17
N THR A 165 4.36 2.07 -12.10
CA THR A 165 5.28 3.22 -12.07
C THR A 165 6.26 3.11 -13.23
N GLY A 166 6.22 4.08 -14.14
CA GLY A 166 7.26 4.24 -15.14
C GLY A 166 8.46 5.01 -14.61
N ASN A 167 9.47 5.17 -15.46
CA ASN A 167 10.75 5.80 -15.14
C ASN A 167 10.64 7.24 -14.60
N GLU A 168 9.53 7.92 -14.83
CA GLU A 168 9.27 9.27 -14.34
C GLU A 168 8.99 9.32 -12.83
N GLY A 169 8.72 8.17 -12.21
CA GLY A 169 8.46 8.07 -10.77
C GLY A 169 9.66 8.48 -9.91
N GLY A 170 9.37 9.01 -8.72
CA GLY A 170 10.40 9.28 -7.71
C GLY A 170 10.87 8.00 -6.99
N GLY A 171 12.05 8.04 -6.38
CA GLY A 171 12.57 6.93 -5.58
C GLY A 171 13.10 5.76 -6.41
N HIS A 172 12.79 4.53 -6.01
CA HIS A 172 13.30 3.32 -6.66
C HIS A 172 12.60 3.07 -7.99
N GLN A 173 13.36 3.11 -9.08
CA GLN A 173 12.85 2.91 -10.44
C GLN A 173 13.42 1.62 -11.07
N SER A 174 12.66 1.06 -12.01
CA SER A 174 13.10 -0.11 -12.78
C SER A 174 14.28 0.24 -13.69
N TYR A 175 15.21 -0.70 -13.82
CA TYR A 175 16.31 -0.63 -14.78
C TYR A 175 15.86 -0.71 -16.24
N GLU A 176 14.62 -1.14 -16.49
CA GLU A 176 14.03 -1.21 -17.85
C GLU A 176 13.76 0.18 -18.44
N ARG A 177 13.66 1.22 -17.58
CA ARG A 177 13.45 2.62 -17.98
C ARG A 177 12.24 2.86 -18.90
N VAL A 178 11.21 2.02 -18.81
CA VAL A 178 9.95 2.20 -19.54
C VAL A 178 9.16 3.34 -18.92
N THR A 179 8.63 4.23 -19.76
CA THR A 179 7.80 5.36 -19.33
C THR A 179 6.41 4.90 -18.92
N SER A 180 5.77 5.69 -18.05
CA SER A 180 4.41 5.40 -17.58
C SER A 180 3.43 5.37 -18.75
N LEU A 181 3.65 6.24 -19.75
CA LEU A 181 2.85 6.30 -20.98
C LEU A 181 2.84 4.98 -21.75
N VAL A 182 3.97 4.25 -21.79
CA VAL A 182 4.06 2.96 -22.49
C VAL A 182 3.65 1.82 -21.58
N LEU A 183 4.14 1.79 -20.34
CA LEU A 183 3.93 0.68 -19.42
C LEU A 183 2.45 0.50 -19.06
N LEU A 184 1.72 1.61 -18.85
CA LEU A 184 0.28 1.57 -18.58
C LEU A 184 -0.48 0.90 -19.73
N GLN A 185 -0.16 1.24 -20.98
CA GLN A 185 -0.82 0.65 -22.15
C GLN A 185 -0.57 -0.86 -22.23
N GLN A 186 0.67 -1.29 -22.00
CA GLN A 186 1.03 -2.72 -22.01
C GLN A 186 0.27 -3.51 -20.93
N VAL A 187 0.19 -2.96 -19.71
CA VAL A 187 -0.49 -3.63 -18.60
C VAL A 187 -2.00 -3.66 -18.83
N THR A 188 -2.62 -2.55 -19.21
CA THR A 188 -4.07 -2.49 -19.46
C THR A 188 -4.50 -3.40 -20.61
N GLN A 189 -3.68 -3.55 -21.66
CA GLN A 189 -3.96 -4.50 -22.74
C GLN A 189 -3.90 -5.97 -22.29
N LYS A 190 -2.97 -6.30 -21.39
CA LYS A 190 -2.76 -7.68 -20.92
C LYS A 190 -3.69 -8.07 -19.77
N TYR A 191 -4.01 -7.13 -18.89
CA TYR A 191 -4.79 -7.30 -17.67
C TYR A 191 -5.90 -6.23 -17.57
N PRO A 192 -6.88 -6.21 -18.48
CA PRO A 192 -7.88 -5.14 -18.55
C PRO A 192 -8.81 -5.05 -17.32
N ASP A 193 -8.96 -6.16 -16.61
CA ASP A 193 -9.88 -6.27 -15.46
C ASP A 193 -9.18 -6.02 -14.11
N ILE A 194 -7.86 -5.83 -14.11
CA ILE A 194 -7.10 -5.56 -12.89
C ILE A 194 -6.98 -4.04 -12.71
N PRO A 195 -7.46 -3.51 -11.58
CA PRO A 195 -7.43 -2.07 -11.30
C PRO A 195 -6.04 -1.55 -10.95
#